data_AF-A0A4Y9P1W2-F1
#
_entry.id   AF-A0A4Y9P1W2-F1
#
_cell.length_a   1.000
_cell.length_b   1.000
_cell.length_c   1.000
_cell.angle_alpha   90.00
_cell.angle_beta   90.00
_cell.angle_gamma   90.00
#
_symmetry.space_group_name_H-M   'P 1'
#
loop_
_entity.id
_entity.type
_entity.pdbx_description
1 polymer ?
#
loop_
_entity_poly.entity_id
_entity_poly.type
_entity_poly.pdbx_seq_one_letter_code
_entity_poly.pdbx_strand_id
1 'polypeptide(L)'
;MTGRQAFAHDAVLALASDGDDRVPGGEITVALCGSWSHEPPCPLAPHHTGARRSGAELTLRLLFAAAPGDEARVRALIEEALARGEGADPNGVRTSWRLLRAGPSPVRPEERDHAEHLLRS
;
A
#
# COMPACT_ATOMS: atom_id res chain seq x y z
N MET A 1 12.62 -7.37 -21.25
CA MET A 1 11.41 -7.92 -20.62
C MET A 1 10.59 -6.74 -20.10
N THR A 2 9.44 -6.44 -20.72
CA THR A 2 8.68 -5.19 -20.52
C THR A 2 7.32 -5.38 -19.81
N GLY A 3 6.96 -6.62 -19.45
CA GLY A 3 5.70 -6.91 -18.75
C GLY A 3 5.76 -6.60 -17.26
N ARG A 4 4.61 -6.24 -16.66
CA ARG A 4 4.46 -6.09 -15.22
C ARG A 4 4.80 -7.41 -14.50
N GLN A 5 5.36 -7.29 -13.30
CA GLN A 5 5.57 -8.37 -12.34
C GLN A 5 4.86 -8.04 -11.04
N ALA A 6 4.50 -9.08 -10.28
CA ALA A 6 3.89 -8.91 -8.98
C ALA A 6 4.96 -8.84 -7.89
N PHE A 7 4.78 -7.90 -6.97
CA PHE A 7 5.65 -7.65 -5.84
C PHE A 7 4.82 -7.54 -4.56
N ALA A 8 5.46 -7.81 -3.42
CA ALA A 8 4.89 -7.54 -2.11
C ALA A 8 5.75 -6.56 -1.31
N HIS A 9 5.10 -5.83 -0.41
CA HIS A 9 5.72 -4.91 0.53
C HIS A 9 4.98 -5.02 1.87
N ASP A 10 5.71 -5.17 2.96
CA ASP A 10 5.13 -5.20 4.31
C ASP A 10 5.46 -3.91 5.04
N ALA A 11 4.53 -3.42 5.86
CA ALA A 11 4.80 -2.33 6.77
C ALA A 11 4.12 -2.56 8.12
N VAL A 12 4.70 -2.01 9.18
CA VAL A 12 4.09 -1.99 10.51
C VAL A 12 4.14 -0.59 11.08
N LEU A 13 2.97 -0.15 11.56
CA LEU A 13 2.73 1.18 12.10
C LEU A 13 2.34 1.06 13.57
N ALA A 14 2.78 2.00 14.39
CA ALA A 14 2.12 2.29 15.66
C ALA A 14 0.95 3.23 15.38
N LEU A 15 -0.25 2.81 15.77
CA LEU A 15 -1.49 3.53 15.54
C LEU A 15 -2.33 3.49 16.83
N ALA A 16 -2.77 4.66 17.27
CA ALA A 16 -3.62 4.77 18.45
C ALA A 16 -4.89 3.90 18.30
N SER A 17 -5.48 3.50 19.43
CA SER A 17 -6.63 2.58 19.46
C SER A 17 -7.87 3.14 18.77
N ASP A 18 -7.99 4.47 18.71
CA ASP A 18 -9.07 5.23 18.09
C ASP A 18 -8.76 5.67 16.64
N GLY A 19 -7.53 5.44 16.16
CA GLY A 19 -7.15 5.79 14.79
C GLY A 19 -7.83 4.91 13.74
N ASP A 20 -8.16 5.47 12.58
CA ASP A 20 -8.74 4.72 11.47
C ASP A 20 -7.65 3.90 10.77
N ASP A 21 -7.80 2.57 10.77
CA ASP A 21 -6.83 1.65 10.18
C ASP A 21 -6.84 1.61 8.65
N ARG A 22 -7.82 2.25 8.01
CA ARG A 22 -7.93 2.36 6.55
C ARG A 22 -7.14 3.54 6.00
N VAL A 23 -6.93 4.58 6.79
CA VAL A 23 -6.30 5.83 6.33
C VAL A 23 -4.87 5.61 5.81
N PRO A 24 -3.99 4.82 6.47
CA PRO A 24 -2.66 4.55 5.92
C PRO A 24 -2.68 3.89 4.54
N GLY A 25 -3.61 2.95 4.31
CA GLY A 25 -3.81 2.33 3.00
C GLY A 25 -4.31 3.33 1.96
N GLY A 26 -5.17 4.25 2.38
CA GLY A 26 -5.62 5.38 1.58
C GLY A 26 -4.51 6.30 1.08
N GLU A 27 -3.60 6.69 1.98
CA GLU A 27 -2.43 7.51 1.63
C GLU A 27 -1.53 6.81 0.61
N ILE A 28 -1.37 5.49 0.71
CA ILE A 28 -0.67 4.68 -0.30
C ILE A 28 -1.41 4.76 -1.64
N THR A 29 -2.72 4.59 -1.66
CA THR A 29 -3.52 4.70 -2.88
C THR A 29 -3.38 6.06 -3.52
N VAL A 30 -3.45 7.16 -2.76
CA VAL A 30 -3.24 8.51 -3.29
C VAL A 30 -1.82 8.67 -3.84
N ALA A 31 -0.80 8.14 -3.15
CA ALA A 31 0.58 8.24 -3.62
C ALA A 31 0.84 7.49 -4.93
N LEU A 32 0.18 6.33 -5.13
CA LEU A 32 0.36 5.50 -6.33
C LEU A 32 -0.57 5.88 -7.48
N CYS A 33 -1.80 6.31 -7.19
CA CYS A 33 -2.83 6.59 -8.18
C CYS A 33 -3.07 8.08 -8.43
N GLY A 34 -2.55 8.97 -7.58
CA GLY A 34 -2.83 10.41 -7.61
C GLY A 34 -4.16 10.80 -6.96
N SER A 35 -5.03 9.83 -6.65
CA SER A 35 -6.36 10.03 -6.07
C SER A 35 -6.83 8.76 -5.34
N TRP A 36 -7.94 8.87 -4.61
CA TRP A 36 -8.60 7.76 -3.92
C TRP A 36 -9.23 6.73 -4.88
N SER A 37 -9.54 7.14 -6.10
CA SER A 37 -10.08 6.28 -7.16
C SER A 37 -9.76 6.87 -8.53
N HIS A 38 -9.59 5.99 -9.52
CA HIS A 38 -9.37 6.34 -10.92
C HIS A 38 -10.06 5.31 -11.82
N GLU A 39 -10.37 5.69 -13.05
CA GLU A 39 -10.81 4.72 -14.07
C GLU A 39 -9.62 3.81 -14.45
N PRO A 40 -9.81 2.50 -14.69
CA PRO A 40 -8.77 1.64 -15.22
C PRO A 40 -8.21 2.11 -16.59
N PRO A 41 -6.94 1.81 -16.90
CA PRO A 41 -5.97 1.08 -16.08
C PRO A 41 -5.34 1.95 -14.99
N CYS A 42 -4.80 1.30 -13.94
CA CYS A 42 -4.04 2.00 -12.90
C CYS A 42 -2.84 2.76 -13.48
N PRO A 43 -2.64 4.05 -13.12
CA PRO A 43 -1.67 4.91 -13.77
C PRO A 43 -0.21 4.49 -13.50
N LEU A 44 0.08 3.92 -12.33
CA LEU A 44 1.43 3.47 -11.97
C LEU A 44 1.49 1.96 -11.74
N ALA A 45 0.79 1.49 -10.71
CA ALA A 45 0.84 0.09 -10.28
C ALA A 45 -0.51 -0.34 -9.71
N PRO A 46 -1.27 -1.22 -10.40
CA PRO A 46 -2.41 -1.89 -9.77
C PRO A 46 -1.97 -2.50 -8.44
N HIS A 47 -2.72 -2.22 -7.37
CA HIS A 47 -2.30 -2.59 -6.03
C HIS A 47 -3.48 -2.93 -5.13
N HIS A 48 -3.16 -3.62 -4.05
CA HIS A 48 -4.06 -3.92 -2.96
C HIS A 48 -3.31 -3.78 -1.64
N THR A 49 -3.94 -3.13 -0.66
CA THR A 49 -3.41 -2.99 0.70
C THR A 49 -4.35 -3.68 1.68
N GLY A 50 -3.90 -4.78 2.26
CA GLY A 50 -4.56 -5.42 3.41
C GLY A 50 -4.05 -4.81 4.72
N ALA A 51 -4.95 -4.60 5.67
CA ALA A 51 -4.64 -4.04 6.98
C ALA A 51 -5.10 -5.00 8.09
N ARG A 52 -4.23 -5.25 9.08
CA ARG A 52 -4.54 -6.08 10.25
C ARG A 52 -4.08 -5.39 11.53
N ARG A 53 -5.04 -4.97 12.36
CA ARG A 53 -4.78 -4.37 13.67
C ARG A 53 -4.52 -5.44 14.73
N SER A 54 -3.57 -5.17 15.62
CA SER A 54 -3.27 -5.93 16.83
C SER A 54 -2.90 -4.97 17.96
N GLY A 55 -3.89 -4.58 18.76
CA GLY A 55 -3.71 -3.54 19.79
C GLY A 55 -3.33 -2.19 19.17
N ALA A 56 -2.17 -1.66 19.57
CA ALA A 56 -1.63 -0.39 19.08
C ALA A 56 -0.75 -0.54 17.82
N GLU A 57 -0.62 -1.75 17.27
CA GLU A 57 0.09 -1.98 16.01
C GLU A 57 -0.88 -2.25 14.87
N LEU A 58 -0.58 -1.68 13.70
CA LEU A 58 -1.24 -1.97 12.45
C LEU A 58 -0.22 -2.59 11.49
N THR A 59 -0.47 -3.82 11.05
CA THR A 59 0.33 -4.48 10.01
C THR A 59 -0.35 -4.28 8.66
N LEU A 60 0.40 -3.77 7.68
CA LEU A 60 -0.02 -3.62 6.30
C LEU A 60 0.66 -4.69 5.43
N ARG A 61 -0.13 -5.31 4.56
CA ARG A 61 0.32 -6.26 3.53
C ARG A 61 -0.06 -5.69 2.17
N LEU A 62 0.93 -5.25 1.41
CA LEU A 62 0.72 -4.69 0.08
C LEU A 62 1.09 -5.71 -0.99
N LEU A 63 0.24 -5.84 -2.00
CA LEU A 63 0.53 -6.49 -3.27
C LEU A 63 0.41 -5.45 -4.38
N PHE A 64 1.36 -5.42 -5.31
CA PHE A 64 1.29 -4.52 -6.46
C PHE A 64 1.90 -5.14 -7.72
N ALA A 65 1.40 -4.71 -8.87
CA ALA A 65 1.90 -5.08 -10.18
C ALA A 65 2.61 -3.88 -10.83
N ALA A 66 3.90 -3.99 -11.14
CA ALA A 66 4.68 -2.91 -11.73
C ALA A 66 5.66 -3.43 -12.78
N ALA A 67 6.09 -2.57 -13.71
CA ALA A 67 7.24 -2.91 -14.54
C ALA A 67 8.48 -3.10 -13.63
N PRO A 68 9.41 -4.03 -13.92
CA PRO A 68 10.58 -4.25 -13.06
C PRO A 68 11.43 -2.98 -12.84
N GLY A 69 11.50 -2.09 -13.84
CA GLY A 69 12.19 -0.80 -13.72
C GLY A 69 11.51 0.21 -12.79
N ASP A 70 10.21 0.03 -12.51
CA ASP A 70 9.43 0.90 -11.62
C ASP A 70 9.31 0.36 -10.19
N GLU A 71 9.76 -0.88 -9.91
CA GLU A 71 9.61 -1.51 -8.59
C GLU A 71 10.16 -0.60 -7.47
N ALA A 72 11.40 -0.12 -7.62
CA ALA A 72 12.05 0.72 -6.62
C ALA A 72 11.29 2.03 -6.39
N ARG A 73 10.73 2.62 -7.46
CA ARG A 73 9.93 3.85 -7.39
C ARG A 73 8.62 3.62 -6.63
N VAL A 74 7.91 2.52 -6.92
CA VAL A 74 6.65 2.18 -6.22
C VAL A 74 6.89 1.98 -4.73
N ARG A 75 7.97 1.29 -4.36
CA ARG A 75 8.37 1.08 -2.96
C ARG A 75 8.70 2.39 -2.26
N ALA A 76 9.46 3.27 -2.91
CA ALA A 76 9.77 4.59 -2.36
C ALA A 76 8.51 5.41 -2.07
N LEU A 77 7.55 5.44 -3.01
CA LEU A 77 6.28 6.15 -2.82
C LEU A 77 5.44 5.59 -1.66
N ILE A 78 5.41 4.26 -1.50
CA ILE A 78 4.77 3.59 -0.35
C ILE A 78 5.43 4.03 0.96
N GLU A 79 6.75 3.95 1.04
CA GLU A 79 7.51 4.29 2.25
C GLU A 79 7.37 5.78 2.59
N GLU A 80 7.47 6.67 1.60
CA GLU A 80 7.26 8.11 1.75
C GLU A 80 5.85 8.42 2.27
N ALA A 81 4.82 7.76 1.73
CA ALA A 81 3.44 7.94 2.19
C ALA A 81 3.26 7.53 3.65
N LEU A 82 3.84 6.40 4.05
CA LEU A 82 3.76 5.92 5.42
C LEU A 82 4.63 6.74 6.39
N ALA A 83 5.78 7.24 5.92
CA ALA A 83 6.71 8.06 6.71
C ALA A 83 6.15 9.45 7.04
N ARG A 84 5.21 9.98 6.26
CA ARG A 84 4.48 11.22 6.61
C ARG A 84 3.79 11.14 7.97
N GLY A 85 3.37 9.94 8.39
CA GLY A 85 2.84 9.70 9.73
C GLY A 85 1.43 10.26 9.97
N GLU A 86 0.75 10.71 8.91
CA GLU A 86 -0.61 11.22 9.00
C GLU A 86 -1.32 11.15 7.64
N GLY A 87 -2.64 11.16 7.71
CA GLY A 87 -3.53 11.21 6.55
C GLY A 87 -4.95 11.58 7.00
N ALA A 88 -5.85 11.72 6.03
CA ALA A 88 -7.26 11.99 6.30
C ALA A 88 -8.16 10.98 5.59
N ASP A 89 -9.28 10.65 6.21
CA ASP A 89 -10.36 9.93 5.53
C ASP A 89 -11.05 10.85 4.48
N PRO A 90 -11.92 10.32 3.62
CA PRO A 90 -12.67 11.13 2.65
C PRO A 90 -13.56 12.23 3.27
N ASN A 91 -13.85 12.18 4.57
CA ASN A 91 -14.62 13.19 5.29
C ASN A 91 -13.70 14.26 5.94
N GLY A 92 -12.39 14.15 5.77
CA GLY A 92 -11.39 15.05 6.36
C GLY A 92 -10.99 14.71 7.79
N VAL A 93 -11.43 13.57 8.35
CA VAL A 93 -11.04 13.12 9.69
C VAL A 93 -9.59 12.66 9.66
N ARG A 94 -8.73 13.35 10.41
CA ARG A 94 -7.30 13.05 10.46
C ARG A 94 -6.99 11.85 11.34
N THR A 95 -6.11 10.99 10.84
CA THR A 95 -5.48 9.91 11.59
C THR A 95 -3.96 10.11 11.56
N SER A 96 -3.29 9.87 12.68
CA SER A 96 -1.83 9.90 12.78
C SER A 96 -1.29 8.55 13.21
N TRP A 97 -0.08 8.23 12.75
CA TRP A 97 0.63 7.00 13.06
C TRP A 97 2.14 7.26 13.08
N ARG A 98 2.89 6.25 13.53
CA ARG A 98 4.34 6.22 13.39
C ARG A 98 4.75 4.97 12.62
N LEU A 99 5.50 5.14 11.54
CA LEU A 99 6.10 4.03 10.82
C LEU A 99 7.17 3.35 11.70
N LEU A 100 7.03 2.05 11.96
CA LEU A 100 7.99 1.27 12.75
C LEU A 100 8.95 0.48 11.87
N ARG A 101 8.43 -0.12 10.80
CA ARG A 101 9.19 -0.88 9.79
C ARG A 101 8.43 -0.91 8.48
N ALA A 102 9.16 -0.90 7.38
CA ALA A 102 8.65 -1.11 6.02
C ALA A 102 9.73 -1.83 5.21
N GLY A 103 9.32 -2.62 4.22
CA GLY A 103 10.27 -3.15 3.26
C GLY A 103 9.72 -4.21 2.31
N PRO A 104 10.56 -4.61 1.33
CA PRO A 104 10.23 -5.70 0.42
C PRO A 104 9.96 -7.01 1.13
N SER A 105 9.00 -7.75 0.59
CA SER A 105 8.68 -9.10 1.03
C SER A 105 8.33 -9.98 -0.17
N PRO A 106 8.47 -11.30 -0.07
CA PRO A 106 8.06 -12.20 -1.14
C PRO A 106 6.54 -12.23 -1.25
N VAL A 107 6.02 -12.33 -2.47
CA VAL A 107 4.61 -12.72 -2.70
C VAL A 107 4.44 -14.15 -2.20
N ARG A 108 3.46 -14.37 -1.33
CA ARG A 108 3.25 -15.69 -0.69
C ARG A 108 2.47 -16.61 -1.63
N PRO A 109 2.58 -17.94 -1.49
CA PRO A 109 1.86 -18.88 -2.34
C PRO A 109 0.34 -18.67 -2.34
N GLU A 110 -0.24 -18.28 -1.20
CA GLU A 110 -1.68 -18.06 -1.04
C GLU A 110 -2.16 -16.76 -1.70
N GLU A 111 -1.24 -15.89 -2.10
CA GLU A 111 -1.52 -14.59 -2.70
C GLU A 111 -1.39 -14.60 -4.24
N ARG A 112 -1.02 -15.74 -4.84
CA ARG A 112 -0.76 -15.85 -6.27
C ARG A 112 -1.94 -15.44 -7.13
N ASP A 113 -3.14 -15.93 -6.81
CA ASP A 113 -4.34 -15.62 -7.58
C ASP A 113 -4.66 -14.11 -7.54
N HIS A 114 -4.42 -13.46 -6.39
CA HIS A 114 -4.60 -12.03 -6.24
C HIS A 114 -3.53 -11.24 -7.02
N ALA A 115 -2.27 -11.65 -6.91
CA ALA A 115 -1.17 -11.08 -7.69
C ALA A 115 -1.43 -11.19 -9.20
N GLU A 116 -1.94 -12.33 -9.66
CA GLU A 116 -2.33 -12.53 -11.06
C GLU A 116 -3.49 -11.63 -11.49
N HIS A 117 -4.46 -11.37 -10.60
CA HIS A 117 -5.52 -10.41 -10.90
C HIS A 117 -4.94 -9.01 -11.13
N LEU A 118 -4.04 -8.54 -10.27
CA LEU A 118 -3.39 -7.23 -10.39
C LEU A 118 -2.57 -7.09 -11.68
N LEU A 119 -1.97 -8.18 -12.17
CA LEU A 119 -1.25 -8.18 -13.44
C LEU A 119 -2.16 -7.90 -14.65
N ARG A 120 -3.49 -8.09 -14.52
CA ARG A 120 -4.49 -7.90 -15.57
C ARG A 120 -5.31 -6.61 -15.43
N SER A 121 -5.12 -5.84 -14.36
CA SER A 121 -5.88 -4.63 -14.03
C SER A 121 -5.31 -3.34 -14.62
#